data_AF-A0A535U5V8-F1
#
_entry.id   AF-A0A535U5V8-F1
#
_cell.length_a   1.000
_cell.length_b   1.000
_cell.length_c   1.000
_cell.angle_alpha   90.00
_cell.angle_beta   90.00
_cell.angle_gamma   90.00
#
_symmetry.space_group_name_H-M   'P 1'
#
loop_
_entity.id
_entity.type
_entity.pdbx_description
1 polymer ?
#
loop_
_entity_poly.entity_id
_entity_poly.type
_entity_poly.pdbx_seq_one_letter_code
_entity_poly.pdbx_strand_id
1 'polypeptide(L)'
;MAWTVKFYRDLESGDEPARDWLVGLTGTEEPKRLAALAAVECVLKVHGTDVCETEWGKNLGNGLYEFRVRHPAGTIRHMFPIPGHASKPDAIFAGPAKILLRIFFTTYGPGVLLLLSGYDKGSDPSNRRQQREMTKAAEMAAKAQKGLRARLREQKRRAQRK
;
A
#
# COMPACT_ATOMS: atom_id res chain seq x y z
N MET A 1 1.85 18.53 0.47
CA MET A 1 3.14 17.79 0.49
C MET A 1 2.83 16.33 0.22
N ALA A 2 3.64 15.64 -0.59
CA ALA A 2 3.43 14.22 -0.85
C ALA A 2 3.85 13.35 0.35
N TRP A 3 3.14 12.25 0.55
CA TRP A 3 3.44 11.23 1.55
C TRP A 3 4.67 10.41 1.12
N THR A 4 5.51 10.07 2.10
CA THR A 4 6.57 9.09 1.93
C THR A 4 6.00 7.70 2.14
N VAL A 5 5.95 6.89 1.09
CA VAL A 5 5.52 5.48 1.17
C VAL A 5 6.75 4.58 1.30
N LYS A 6 6.75 3.69 2.30
CA LYS A 6 7.78 2.67 2.52
C LYS A 6 7.13 1.29 2.67
N PHE A 7 7.92 0.24 2.51
CA PHE A 7 7.50 -1.10 2.92
C PHE A 7 7.63 -1.25 4.43
N TYR A 8 6.65 -1.89 5.06
CA TYR A 8 6.81 -2.44 6.40
C TYR A 8 7.86 -3.54 6.36
N ARG A 9 8.72 -3.55 7.38
CA ARG A 9 9.66 -4.61 7.66
C ARG A 9 9.44 -5.09 9.08
N ASP A 10 9.14 -6.38 9.25
CA ASP A 10 9.08 -6.97 10.56
C ASP A 10 10.48 -7.00 11.17
N LEU A 11 10.66 -6.42 12.36
CA LEU A 11 11.97 -6.31 12.98
C LEU A 11 12.44 -7.63 13.62
N GLU A 12 11.53 -8.57 13.86
CA GLU A 12 11.83 -9.88 14.44
C GLU A 12 12.20 -10.87 13.35
N SER A 13 11.36 -11.01 12.31
CA SER A 13 11.62 -11.96 11.22
C SER A 13 12.43 -11.37 10.06
N GLY A 14 12.41 -10.04 9.89
CA GLY A 14 13.04 -9.36 8.76
C GLY A 14 12.18 -9.29 7.50
N ASP A 15 10.98 -9.87 7.52
CA ASP A 15 10.09 -10.01 6.36
C ASP A 15 9.54 -8.65 5.90
N GLU A 16 9.32 -8.52 4.58
CA GLU A 16 8.69 -7.35 3.96
C GLU A 16 7.48 -7.79 3.11
N PRO A 17 6.34 -8.21 3.73
CA PRO A 17 5.31 -8.96 3.02
C PRO A 17 4.69 -8.24 1.82
N ALA A 18 4.50 -6.92 1.91
CA ALA A 18 4.04 -6.12 0.77
C ALA A 18 5.07 -6.08 -0.38
N ARG A 19 6.37 -6.03 -0.07
CA ARG A 19 7.43 -6.05 -1.08
C ARG A 19 7.51 -7.40 -1.76
N ASP A 20 7.53 -8.48 -0.96
CA ASP A 20 7.64 -9.84 -1.47
C ASP A 20 6.44 -10.21 -2.35
N TRP A 21 5.23 -9.83 -1.93
CA TRP A 21 4.04 -9.97 -2.76
C TRP A 21 4.17 -9.21 -4.08
N LEU A 22 4.58 -7.94 -4.05
CA LEU A 22 4.70 -7.11 -5.25
C LEU A 22 5.76 -7.62 -6.22
N VAL A 23 6.90 -8.07 -5.70
CA VAL A 23 8.00 -8.66 -6.49
C VAL A 23 7.59 -10.00 -7.09
N GLY A 24 6.75 -10.77 -6.39
CA GLY A 24 6.22 -12.05 -6.87
C GLY A 24 5.22 -11.95 -8.02
N LEU A 25 4.61 -10.78 -8.25
CA LEU A 25 3.74 -10.54 -9.40
C LEU A 25 4.58 -10.42 -10.68
N THR A 26 4.84 -11.56 -11.33
CA THR A 26 5.70 -11.69 -12.51
C THR A 26 5.00 -12.44 -13.64
N GLY A 27 5.59 -12.44 -14.84
CA GLY A 27 5.06 -13.15 -16.00
C GLY A 27 3.67 -12.64 -16.39
N THR A 28 2.66 -13.51 -16.36
CA THR A 28 1.27 -13.15 -16.68
C THR A 28 0.64 -12.18 -15.68
N GLU A 29 1.22 -12.04 -14.49
CA GLU A 29 0.73 -11.15 -13.42
C GLU A 29 1.39 -9.75 -13.46
N GLU A 30 2.35 -9.53 -14.37
CA GLU A 30 3.05 -8.24 -14.52
C GLU A 30 2.09 -7.03 -14.67
N PRO A 31 0.95 -7.11 -15.39
CA PRO A 31 0.00 -6.01 -15.43
C PRO A 31 -0.55 -5.59 -14.05
N LYS A 32 -0.71 -6.54 -13.11
CA LYS A 32 -1.13 -6.26 -11.72
C LYS A 32 -0.02 -5.55 -10.95
N ARG A 33 1.24 -5.97 -11.15
CA ARG A 33 2.40 -5.27 -10.58
C ARG A 33 2.47 -3.83 -11.03
N LEU A 34 2.35 -3.58 -12.35
CA LEU A 34 2.36 -2.24 -12.93
C LEU A 34 1.21 -1.39 -12.39
N ALA A 35 0.00 -1.97 -12.27
CA ALA A 35 -1.15 -1.28 -11.70
C ALA A 35 -0.93 -0.89 -10.23
N ALA A 36 -0.39 -1.81 -9.40
CA ALA A 36 -0.07 -1.53 -8.00
C ALA A 36 0.97 -0.41 -7.88
N LEU A 37 2.04 -0.44 -8.68
CA LEU A 37 3.08 0.59 -8.70
C LEU A 37 2.52 1.96 -9.11
N ALA A 38 1.72 2.00 -10.19
CA ALA A 38 1.09 3.24 -10.65
C ALA A 38 0.12 3.80 -9.60
N ALA A 39 -0.69 2.95 -8.96
CA ALA A 39 -1.62 3.37 -7.92
C ALA A 39 -0.90 3.92 -6.69
N VAL A 40 0.19 3.28 -6.26
CA VAL A 40 1.00 3.77 -5.14
C VAL A 40 1.61 5.13 -5.48
N GLU A 41 2.17 5.28 -6.68
CA GLU A 41 2.87 6.50 -7.09
C GLU A 41 1.92 7.69 -7.31
N CYS A 42 0.89 7.47 -8.13
CA CYS A 42 0.04 8.56 -8.63
C CYS A 42 -1.08 8.90 -7.64
N VAL A 43 -1.51 7.94 -6.81
CA VAL A 43 -2.68 8.10 -5.93
C VAL A 43 -2.26 8.09 -4.47
N LEU A 44 -1.70 6.99 -3.97
CA LEU A 44 -1.45 6.82 -2.53
C LEU A 44 -0.41 7.81 -2.00
N LYS A 45 0.70 8.03 -2.71
CA LYS A 45 1.71 9.04 -2.31
C LYS A 45 1.15 10.45 -2.31
N VAL A 46 0.22 10.78 -3.20
CA VAL A 46 -0.34 12.13 -3.32
C VAL A 46 -1.37 12.40 -2.23
N HIS A 47 -2.33 11.49 -2.07
CA HIS A 47 -3.50 11.69 -1.21
C HIS A 47 -3.36 11.07 0.18
N GLY A 48 -2.47 10.10 0.36
CA GLY A 48 -2.27 9.37 1.61
C GLY A 48 -3.54 8.77 2.17
N THR A 49 -3.91 9.12 3.41
CA THR A 49 -5.12 8.57 4.05
C THR A 49 -6.42 9.03 3.41
N ASP A 50 -6.40 10.16 2.71
CA ASP A 50 -7.59 10.79 2.12
C ASP A 50 -8.15 9.95 0.95
N VAL A 51 -7.39 8.98 0.44
CA VAL A 51 -7.91 7.95 -0.47
C VAL A 51 -9.12 7.22 0.11
N CYS A 52 -9.25 7.15 1.44
CA CYS A 52 -10.38 6.51 2.13
C CYS A 52 -11.69 7.30 2.05
N GLU A 53 -11.64 8.56 1.61
CA GLU A 53 -12.82 9.37 1.31
C GLU A 53 -13.32 9.14 -0.13
N THR A 54 -12.64 8.27 -0.88
CA THR A 54 -12.92 7.95 -2.28
C THR A 54 -13.08 6.44 -2.48
N GLU A 55 -13.34 6.00 -3.71
CA GLU A 55 -13.41 4.58 -4.05
C GLU A 55 -12.08 3.82 -3.91
N TRP A 56 -10.96 4.55 -3.86
CA TRP A 56 -9.61 4.02 -3.77
C TRP A 56 -9.26 3.49 -2.38
N GLY A 57 -10.01 3.83 -1.35
CA GLY A 57 -9.66 3.48 0.01
C GLY A 57 -10.82 2.97 0.86
N LYS A 58 -10.47 2.35 1.98
CA LYS A 58 -11.37 2.12 3.11
C LYS A 58 -10.59 2.20 4.40
N ASN A 59 -11.07 3.01 5.33
CA ASN A 59 -10.58 2.99 6.70
C ASN A 59 -11.13 1.74 7.41
N LEU A 60 -10.23 0.89 7.92
CA LEU A 60 -10.59 -0.35 8.62
C LEU A 60 -10.55 -0.19 10.15
N GLY A 61 -10.24 1.01 10.65
CA GLY A 61 -10.09 1.32 12.07
C GLY A 61 -8.69 0.98 12.61
N ASN A 62 -8.40 1.44 13.83
CA ASN A 62 -7.14 1.14 14.55
C ASN A 62 -5.84 1.48 13.78
N GLY A 63 -5.89 2.47 12.89
CA GLY A 63 -4.76 2.86 12.05
C GLY A 63 -4.45 1.88 10.91
N LEU A 64 -5.37 0.96 10.59
CA LEU A 64 -5.31 0.08 9.44
C LEU A 64 -6.19 0.62 8.30
N TYR A 65 -5.64 0.60 7.08
CA TYR A 65 -6.32 1.08 5.89
C TYR A 65 -6.21 0.06 4.76
N GLU A 66 -7.25 -0.04 3.94
CA GLU A 66 -7.29 -0.81 2.70
C GLU A 66 -7.21 0.14 1.51
N PHE A 67 -6.22 -0.06 0.65
CA PHE A 67 -6.08 0.62 -0.64
C PHE A 67 -6.54 -0.32 -1.76
N ARG A 68 -7.46 0.16 -2.60
CA ARG A 68 -8.24 -0.61 -3.57
C ARG A 68 -7.79 -0.26 -4.98
N VAL A 69 -7.01 -1.15 -5.59
CA VAL A 69 -6.55 -0.95 -6.97
C VAL A 69 -7.44 -1.76 -7.91
N ARG A 70 -8.15 -1.05 -8.81
CA ARG A 70 -9.15 -1.65 -9.73
C ARG A 70 -8.91 -1.31 -11.20
N HIS A 71 -7.88 -0.53 -11.49
CA HIS A 71 -7.61 0.00 -12.82
C HIS A 71 -6.22 -0.42 -13.30
N PRO A 72 -6.04 -0.67 -14.61
CA PRO A 72 -4.73 -0.82 -15.21
C PRO A 72 -3.84 0.42 -15.00
N ALA A 73 -2.53 0.24 -15.09
CA ALA A 73 -1.55 1.30 -14.84
C ALA A 73 -1.77 2.55 -15.70
N GLY A 74 -2.05 2.39 -17.00
CA GLY A 74 -2.24 3.49 -17.94
C GLY A 74 -3.51 4.27 -17.66
N THR A 75 -4.59 3.57 -17.30
CA THR A 75 -5.83 4.21 -16.83
C THR A 75 -5.57 5.04 -15.58
N ILE A 76 -4.79 4.53 -14.62
CA ILE A 76 -4.41 5.27 -13.40
C ILE A 76 -3.63 6.54 -13.76
N ARG A 77 -2.61 6.43 -14.60
CA ARG A 77 -1.78 7.57 -15.01
C ARG A 77 -2.56 8.61 -15.79
N HIS A 78 -3.60 8.20 -16.51
CA HIS A 78 -4.50 9.11 -17.21
C HIS A 78 -5.45 9.83 -16.25
N MET A 79 -6.00 9.12 -15.25
CA MET A 79 -6.85 9.71 -14.21
C MET A 79 -6.08 10.66 -13.28
N PHE A 80 -4.81 10.35 -13.00
CA PHE A 80 -3.93 11.07 -12.07
C PHE A 80 -2.61 11.44 -12.76
N PRO A 81 -2.62 12.40 -13.70
CA PRO A 81 -1.41 12.79 -14.41
C PRO A 81 -0.42 13.47 -13.46
N ILE A 82 0.83 12.99 -13.45
CA ILE A 82 1.93 13.63 -12.74
C ILE A 82 2.64 14.59 -13.70
N PRO A 83 2.72 15.91 -13.40
CA PRO A 83 3.42 16.87 -14.26
C PRO A 83 4.86 16.42 -14.55
N GLY A 84 5.27 16.49 -15.82
CA GLY A 84 6.60 16.09 -16.28
C GLY A 84 6.81 14.59 -16.48
N HIS A 85 5.83 13.73 -16.16
CA HIS A 85 5.82 12.33 -16.58
C HIS A 85 5.01 12.20 -17.87
N ALA A 86 5.68 12.10 -19.02
CA ALA A 86 5.01 11.77 -20.26
C ALA A 86 4.31 10.42 -20.08
N SER A 87 2.99 10.37 -20.32
CA SER A 87 2.25 9.12 -20.39
C SER A 87 2.81 8.32 -21.56
N LYS A 88 3.76 7.42 -21.31
CA LYS A 88 4.10 6.42 -22.31
C LYS A 88 2.82 5.62 -22.57
N PRO A 89 2.41 5.41 -23.83
CA PRO A 89 1.35 4.47 -24.11
C PRO A 89 1.78 3.15 -23.48
N ASP A 90 0.98 2.65 -22.54
CA ASP A 90 1.22 1.33 -21.98
C ASP A 90 1.32 0.37 -23.15
N ALA A 91 2.40 -0.41 -23.22
CA ALA A 91 2.45 -1.55 -24.12
C ALA A 91 1.16 -2.34 -23.87
N ILE A 92 0.36 -2.51 -24.92
CA ILE A 92 -0.91 -3.23 -24.87
C ILE A 92 -0.54 -4.68 -24.52
N PHE A 93 -0.48 -5.00 -23.23
CA PHE A 93 -0.30 -6.37 -22.79
C PHE A 93 -1.50 -7.17 -23.27
N ALA A 94 -1.21 -8.30 -23.92
CA ALA A 94 -2.21 -9.15 -24.53
C ALA A 94 -3.23 -9.63 -23.47
N GLY A 95 -4.46 -9.13 -23.57
CA GLY A 95 -5.62 -9.50 -22.74
C GLY A 95 -5.88 -8.53 -21.57
N PRO A 96 -7.16 -8.23 -21.26
CA PRO A 96 -7.52 -7.39 -20.12
C PRO A 96 -7.28 -8.18 -18.82
N ALA A 97 -6.07 -8.11 -18.27
CA ALA A 97 -5.81 -8.63 -16.93
C ALA A 97 -6.76 -7.92 -15.96
N LYS A 98 -7.69 -8.68 -15.35
CA LYS A 98 -8.63 -8.13 -14.38
C LYS A 98 -7.85 -7.62 -13.17
N ILE A 99 -7.78 -6.31 -13.02
CA ILE A 99 -7.10 -5.68 -11.89
C ILE A 99 -8.07 -5.61 -10.71
N LEU A 100 -7.81 -6.36 -9.65
CA LEU A 100 -8.56 -6.28 -8.40
C LEU A 100 -7.65 -6.55 -7.22
N LEU A 101 -6.78 -5.59 -6.89
CA LEU A 101 -5.82 -5.74 -5.80
C LEU A 101 -6.30 -5.03 -4.54
N ARG A 102 -5.84 -5.53 -3.40
CA ARG A 102 -5.99 -4.88 -2.09
C ARG A 102 -4.62 -4.77 -1.47
N ILE A 103 -4.23 -3.56 -1.10
CA ILE A 103 -2.96 -3.27 -0.44
C ILE A 103 -3.31 -2.67 0.91
N PHE A 104 -2.83 -3.28 1.99
CA PHE A 104 -3.06 -2.77 3.34
C PHE A 104 -1.91 -1.87 3.75
N PHE A 105 -2.22 -0.76 4.41
CA PHE A 105 -1.23 0.19 4.87
C PHE A 105 -1.57 0.79 6.25
N THR A 106 -0.58 1.40 6.88
CA THR A 106 -0.74 2.18 8.13
C THR A 106 0.08 3.47 8.06
N THR A 107 -0.28 4.46 8.86
CA THR A 107 0.51 5.69 9.04
C THR A 107 1.65 5.46 10.03
N TYR A 108 2.84 6.01 9.79
CA TYR A 108 4.00 5.86 10.67
C TYR A 108 4.65 7.20 11.02
N GLY A 109 3.91 8.03 11.74
CA GLY A 109 4.31 9.40 12.06
C GLY A 109 3.97 10.39 10.94
N PRO A 110 4.48 11.62 11.02
CA PRO A 110 4.09 12.69 10.10
C PRO A 110 4.50 12.37 8.65
N GLY A 111 3.51 12.29 7.76
CA GLY A 111 3.73 12.16 6.31
C GLY A 111 4.34 10.83 5.85
N VAL A 112 4.33 9.78 6.68
CA VAL A 112 4.87 8.45 6.30
C VAL A 112 3.78 7.40 6.30
N LEU A 113 3.71 6.61 5.23
CA LEU A 113 2.88 5.42 5.12
C LEU A 113 3.75 4.17 5.02
N LEU A 114 3.33 3.09 5.68
CA LEU A 114 3.92 1.77 5.55
C LEU A 114 2.96 0.84 4.82
N LEU A 115 3.39 0.27 3.70
CA LEU A 115 2.70 -0.83 3.03
C LEU A 115 2.96 -2.12 3.81
N LEU A 116 1.90 -2.74 4.32
CA LEU A 116 1.97 -3.89 5.23
C LEU A 116 1.98 -5.20 4.44
N SER A 117 0.96 -5.40 3.62
CA SER A 117 0.80 -6.54 2.73
C SER A 117 -0.10 -6.17 1.56
N GLY A 118 -0.14 -7.02 0.54
CA GLY A 118 -1.16 -6.95 -0.49
C GLY A 118 -1.53 -8.34 -0.98
N TYR A 119 -2.64 -8.42 -1.70
CA TYR A 119 -3.06 -9.63 -2.38
C TYR A 119 -3.94 -9.31 -3.58
N ASP A 120 -4.02 -10.26 -4.51
CA ASP A 120 -4.98 -10.22 -5.61
C ASP A 120 -6.33 -10.77 -5.14
N LYS A 121 -7.32 -9.89 -4.99
CA LYS A 121 -8.70 -10.27 -4.65
C LYS A 121 -9.41 -10.91 -5.84
N GLY A 122 -8.94 -10.67 -7.06
CA GLY A 122 -9.47 -11.27 -8.29
C GLY A 122 -9.26 -12.77 -8.36
N SER A 123 -8.10 -13.26 -7.92
CA SER A 123 -7.78 -14.70 -7.88
C SER A 123 -8.56 -15.48 -6.81
N ASP A 124 -8.85 -14.86 -5.67
CA ASP A 124 -9.71 -15.44 -4.61
C ASP A 124 -10.72 -14.40 -4.08
N PRO A 125 -11.93 -14.36 -4.67
CA PRO A 125 -12.97 -13.41 -4.29
C PRO A 125 -13.70 -13.81 -2.99
N SER A 126 -13.26 -14.82 -2.24
CA SER A 126 -13.94 -15.21 -0.99
C SER A 126 -13.79 -14.17 0.14
N ASN A 127 -14.85 -13.99 0.93
CA ASN A 127 -14.83 -13.15 2.14
C ASN A 127 -13.85 -13.72 3.19
N ARG A 128 -13.76 -15.05 3.27
CA ARG A 128 -12.84 -15.75 4.17
C ARG A 128 -11.38 -15.36 3.89
N ARG A 129 -10.97 -15.30 2.62
CA ARG A 129 -9.60 -14.86 2.28
C ARG A 129 -9.36 -13.42 2.66
N GLN A 130 -10.30 -12.52 2.34
CA GLN A 130 -10.18 -11.10 2.70
C GLN A 130 -10.04 -10.91 4.21
N GLN A 131 -10.87 -11.59 5.00
CA GLN A 131 -10.80 -11.51 6.45
C GLN A 131 -9.44 -11.98 6.98
N ARG A 132 -8.90 -13.09 6.45
CA ARG A 132 -7.56 -13.58 6.80
C ARG A 132 -6.47 -12.55 6.49
N GLU A 133 -6.52 -11.90 5.33
CA GLU A 133 -5.53 -10.89 4.97
C GLU A 133 -5.67 -9.61 5.82
N MET A 134 -6.90 -9.20 6.15
CA MET A 134 -7.16 -8.11 7.08
C MET A 134 -6.61 -8.39 8.49
N THR A 135 -6.78 -9.63 9.00
CA THR A 135 -6.24 -10.01 10.31
C THR A 135 -4.72 -9.91 10.34
N LYS A 136 -4.03 -10.48 9.34
CA LYS A 136 -2.56 -10.37 9.24
C LYS A 136 -2.12 -8.91 9.16
N ALA A 137 -2.79 -8.11 8.35
CA ALA A 137 -2.47 -6.69 8.20
C ALA A 137 -2.69 -5.91 9.51
N ALA A 138 -3.74 -6.25 10.27
CA ALA A 138 -4.00 -5.65 11.57
C ALA A 138 -2.87 -5.95 12.59
N GLU A 139 -2.34 -7.18 12.59
CA GLU A 139 -1.20 -7.56 13.43
C GLU A 139 0.05 -6.75 13.08
N MET A 140 0.37 -6.62 11.78
CA MET A 140 1.50 -5.81 11.31
C MET A 140 1.33 -4.33 11.65
N ALA A 141 0.11 -3.78 11.48
CA ALA A 141 -0.20 -2.41 11.88
C ALA A 141 0.02 -2.21 13.39
N ALA A 142 -0.45 -3.13 14.22
CA ALA A 142 -0.27 -3.07 15.67
C ALA A 142 1.22 -3.10 16.06
N LYS A 143 2.01 -3.99 15.46
CA LYS A 143 3.48 -4.03 15.65
C LYS A 143 4.12 -2.70 15.27
N ALA A 144 3.81 -2.15 14.10
CA ALA A 144 4.33 -0.87 13.63
C ALA A 144 3.99 0.28 14.59
N GLN A 145 2.73 0.38 15.02
CA GLN A 145 2.29 1.42 15.95
C GLN A 145 2.97 1.30 17.32
N LYS A 146 3.14 0.08 17.83
CA LYS A 146 3.88 -0.19 19.07
C LYS A 146 5.34 0.29 18.95
N GLY A 147 6.01 -0.05 17.84
CA GLY A 147 7.38 0.39 17.57
C GLY A 147 7.52 1.91 17.48
N LEU A 148 6.60 2.59 16.79
CA LEU A 148 6.58 4.06 16.71
C LEU A 148 6.44 4.69 18.10
N ARG A 149 5.49 4.21 18.90
CA ARG A 149 5.24 4.71 20.27
C ARG A 149 6.47 4.52 21.16
N ALA A 150 7.15 3.37 21.06
CA ALA A 150 8.39 3.13 21.80
C ALA A 150 9.49 4.13 21.41
N ARG A 151 9.72 4.33 20.10
CA ARG A 151 10.70 5.28 19.58
C ARG A 151 10.44 6.71 20.04
N LEU A 152 9.19 7.17 19.95
CA LEU A 152 8.80 8.52 20.37
C LEU A 152 9.00 8.72 21.88
N ARG A 153 8.67 7.72 22.70
CA ARG A 153 8.91 7.76 24.16
C ARG A 153 10.39 7.88 24.48
N GLU A 154 11.24 7.13 23.79
CA GLU A 154 12.69 7.19 23.98
C GLU A 154 13.27 8.55 23.57
N GLN A 155 12.86 9.09 22.43
CA GLN A 155 13.26 10.43 21.97
C GLN A 155 12.90 11.51 22.99
N LYS A 156 11.67 11.48 23.52
CA LYS A 156 11.22 12.42 24.55
C LYS A 156 12.08 12.32 25.83
N ARG A 157 12.38 11.10 26.29
CA ARG A 157 13.25 10.87 27.45
C ARG A 157 14.67 11.43 27.24
N ARG A 158 15.24 11.26 26.04
CA ARG A 158 16.56 11.80 25.70
C ARG A 158 16.56 13.33 25.65
N ALA A 159 15.50 13.94 25.14
CA ALA A 159 15.37 15.40 25.09
C ALA A 159 15.24 16.04 26.48
N GLN A 160 14.61 15.36 27.45
CA GLN A 160 14.46 15.85 28.83
C GLN A 160 15.72 15.72 29.69
N ARG A 161 16.73 14.98 29.21
CA ARG A 161 18.02 14.79 29.88
C ARG A 161 19.12 15.72 29.34
N LYS A 162 18.82 16.47 28.29
CA LYS A 162 19.68 17.52 27.74
C LYS A 162 19.19 18.87 28.27
#